data_AF-A0ABC9XVU6-F1
#
_entry.id   AF-A0ABC9XVU6-F1
#
_cell.length_a   1.000
_cell.length_b   1.000
_cell.length_c   1.000
_cell.angle_alpha   90.00
_cell.angle_beta   90.00
_cell.angle_gamma   90.00
#
_symmetry.space_group_name_H-M   'P 1'
#
loop_
_entity.id
_entity.type
_entity.pdbx_description
1 polymer ?
#
loop_
_entity_poly.entity_id
_entity_poly.type
_entity_poly.pdbx_seq_one_letter_code
_entity_poly.pdbx_strand_id
1 'polypeptide(L)'
;MLSKRMQELEEVSKELLKVLLSDWADNLLRRSLDKRTRMDNKLLLSQATATQLVKELSTAEETVAQNLLERESQLQRSLRRLRDLEEELELEELREESRRLEEDTEREDDAVPSAAYVTQLYYKISRIDWDYEAEPAQIKGIHYGPDIAQPIDIDSSRHSRCFVSDYLWSLVPTAW
;
A
#
# COMPACT_ATOMS: atom_id res chain seq x y z
N MET A 1 -54.13 81.82 -47.30
CA MET A 1 -53.32 80.86 -46.49
C MET A 1 -52.94 79.60 -47.26
N LEU A 2 -53.88 78.87 -47.88
CA LEU A 2 -53.60 77.62 -48.62
C LEU A 2 -52.54 77.73 -49.73
N SER A 3 -52.59 78.81 -50.54
CA SER A 3 -51.62 79.03 -51.63
C SER A 3 -50.18 79.20 -51.13
N LYS A 4 -49.96 79.87 -50.00
CA LYS A 4 -48.63 80.05 -49.40
C LYS A 4 -48.02 78.73 -48.93
N ARG A 5 -48.84 77.88 -48.29
CA ARG A 5 -48.42 76.54 -47.84
C ARG A 5 -48.13 75.59 -49.00
N MET A 6 -48.86 75.72 -50.11
CA MET A 6 -48.60 74.95 -51.34
C MET A 6 -47.25 75.35 -51.96
N GLN A 7 -46.96 76.65 -51.97
CA GLN A 7 -45.71 77.19 -52.50
C GLN A 7 -44.50 76.79 -51.62
N GLU A 8 -44.65 76.81 -50.30
CA GLU A 8 -43.64 76.30 -49.35
C GLU A 8 -43.37 74.80 -49.57
N LEU A 9 -44.41 73.99 -49.81
CA LEU A 9 -44.26 72.56 -50.09
C LEU A 9 -43.56 72.29 -51.43
N GLU A 10 -43.86 73.07 -52.45
CA GLU A 10 -43.22 72.97 -53.76
C GLU A 10 -41.74 73.37 -53.68
N GLU A 11 -41.42 74.41 -52.91
CA GLU A 11 -40.04 74.85 -52.69
C GLU A 11 -39.23 73.80 -51.93
N VAL A 12 -39.81 73.24 -50.86
CA VAL A 12 -39.20 72.11 -50.13
C VAL A 12 -39.00 70.91 -51.05
N SER A 13 -39.96 70.60 -51.94
CA SER A 13 -39.81 69.52 -52.92
C SER A 13 -38.68 69.79 -53.92
N LYS A 14 -38.50 71.03 -54.38
CA LYS A 14 -37.41 71.41 -55.29
C LYS A 14 -36.05 71.33 -54.61
N GLU A 15 -35.94 71.78 -53.37
CA GLU A 15 -34.71 71.68 -52.58
C GLU A 15 -34.37 70.23 -52.24
N LEU A 16 -35.37 69.40 -51.92
CA LEU A 16 -35.17 67.95 -51.75
C LEU A 16 -34.71 67.29 -53.05
N LEU A 17 -35.32 67.62 -54.19
CA LEU A 17 -34.88 67.13 -55.50
C LEU A 17 -33.45 67.58 -55.81
N LYS A 18 -33.08 68.81 -55.47
CA LYS A 18 -31.73 69.35 -55.67
C LYS A 18 -30.69 68.63 -54.82
N VAL A 19 -31.03 68.30 -53.57
CA VAL A 19 -30.17 67.48 -52.68
C VAL A 19 -30.07 66.05 -53.19
N LEU A 20 -31.18 65.45 -53.65
CA LEU A 20 -31.21 64.10 -54.21
C LEU A 20 -30.49 63.99 -55.56
N LEU A 21 -30.55 65.03 -56.39
CA LEU A 21 -29.82 65.16 -57.65
C LEU A 21 -28.38 65.66 -57.45
N SER A 22 -28.00 66.01 -56.22
CA SER A 22 -26.63 66.41 -55.92
C SER A 22 -25.75 65.19 -55.64
N ASP A 23 -24.51 65.25 -56.11
CA ASP A 23 -23.48 64.24 -55.84
C ASP A 23 -23.23 64.00 -54.33
N TRP A 24 -23.70 64.87 -53.44
CA TRP A 24 -23.52 64.72 -52.00
C TRP A 24 -24.26 63.50 -51.43
N ALA A 25 -25.50 63.24 -51.85
CA ALA A 25 -26.28 62.11 -51.37
C ALA A 25 -25.63 60.77 -51.82
N ASP A 26 -25.20 60.70 -53.07
CA ASP A 26 -24.49 59.55 -53.63
C ASP A 26 -23.13 59.32 -52.95
N ASN A 27 -22.36 60.37 -52.72
CA ASN A 27 -21.07 60.26 -52.01
C ASN A 27 -21.24 59.81 -50.55
N LEU A 28 -22.31 60.25 -49.87
CA LEU A 28 -22.62 59.82 -48.52
C LEU A 28 -22.99 58.33 -48.48
N LEU A 29 -23.82 57.87 -49.41
CA LEU A 29 -24.18 56.46 -49.55
C LEU A 29 -22.95 55.60 -49.84
N ARG A 30 -22.10 56.00 -50.80
CA ARG A 30 -20.84 55.32 -51.11
C ARG A 30 -19.93 55.17 -49.89
N ARG A 31 -19.71 56.25 -49.14
CA ARG A 31 -18.90 56.21 -47.90
C ARG A 31 -19.50 55.28 -46.85
N SER A 32 -20.83 55.22 -46.73
CA SER A 32 -21.49 54.33 -45.77
C SER A 32 -21.36 52.86 -46.16
N LEU A 33 -21.47 52.55 -47.46
CA LEU A 33 -21.25 51.22 -48.02
C LEU A 33 -19.80 50.79 -47.85
N ASP A 34 -18.84 51.64 -48.21
CA ASP A 34 -17.41 51.36 -48.04
C ASP A 34 -17.05 51.03 -46.58
N LYS A 35 -17.64 51.76 -45.62
CA LYS A 35 -17.46 51.47 -44.19
C LYS A 35 -18.02 50.10 -43.81
N ARG A 36 -19.21 49.74 -44.29
CA ARG A 36 -19.81 48.41 -44.05
C ARG A 36 -18.96 47.31 -44.67
N THR A 37 -18.57 47.44 -45.93
CA THR A 37 -17.71 46.45 -46.61
C THR A 37 -16.39 46.25 -45.88
N ARG A 38 -15.78 47.32 -45.35
CA ARG A 38 -14.57 47.19 -44.51
C ARG A 38 -14.83 46.45 -43.20
N MET A 39 -15.96 46.72 -42.55
CA MET A 39 -16.35 46.02 -41.33
C MET A 39 -16.62 44.53 -41.61
N ASP A 40 -17.33 44.21 -42.69
CA ASP A 40 -17.61 42.84 -43.10
C ASP A 40 -16.33 42.07 -43.41
N ASN A 41 -15.39 42.69 -44.14
CA ASN A 41 -14.09 42.08 -44.40
C ASN A 41 -13.31 41.80 -43.10
N LYS A 42 -13.33 42.73 -42.13
CA LYS A 42 -12.69 42.51 -40.83
C LYS A 42 -13.37 41.40 -40.03
N LEU A 43 -14.70 41.35 -40.06
CA LEU A 43 -15.47 40.30 -39.39
C LEU A 43 -15.14 38.93 -40.00
N LEU A 44 -15.09 38.84 -41.33
CA LEU A 44 -14.76 37.60 -42.03
C LEU A 44 -13.33 37.14 -41.72
N LEU A 45 -12.36 38.05 -41.70
CA LEU A 45 -10.99 37.73 -41.30
C LEU A 45 -10.93 37.25 -39.85
N SER A 46 -11.59 37.96 -38.92
CA SER A 46 -11.65 37.56 -37.51
C SER A 46 -12.30 36.19 -37.33
N GLN A 47 -13.36 35.90 -38.10
CA GLN A 47 -14.04 34.61 -38.08
C GLN A 47 -13.12 33.50 -38.61
N ALA A 48 -12.41 33.74 -39.71
CA ALA A 48 -11.43 32.80 -40.26
C ALA A 48 -10.32 32.50 -39.24
N THR A 49 -9.76 33.53 -38.60
CA THR A 49 -8.75 33.35 -37.54
C THR A 49 -9.31 32.60 -36.34
N ALA A 50 -10.50 32.95 -35.86
CA ALA A 50 -11.12 32.27 -34.72
C ALA A 50 -11.38 30.79 -35.02
N THR A 51 -11.89 30.46 -36.21
CA THR A 51 -12.12 29.05 -36.61
C THR A 51 -10.82 28.26 -36.74
N GLN A 52 -9.74 28.90 -37.20
CA GLN A 52 -8.41 28.26 -37.25
C GLN A 52 -7.87 27.98 -35.84
N LEU A 53 -7.96 28.95 -34.93
CA LEU A 53 -7.53 28.78 -33.54
C LEU A 53 -8.32 27.67 -32.82
N VAL A 54 -9.62 27.56 -33.06
CA VAL A 54 -10.44 26.47 -32.49
C VAL A 54 -9.98 25.10 -32.99
N LYS A 55 -9.62 24.99 -34.28
CA LYS A 55 -9.08 23.74 -34.83
C LYS A 55 -7.75 23.38 -34.20
N GLU A 56 -6.83 24.34 -34.11
CA GLU A 56 -5.51 24.15 -33.50
C GLU A 56 -5.65 23.74 -32.03
N LEU A 57 -6.52 24.41 -31.27
CA LEU A 57 -6.80 24.07 -29.88
C LEU A 57 -7.36 22.65 -29.76
N SER A 58 -8.32 22.27 -30.60
CA SER A 58 -8.88 20.91 -30.59
C SER A 58 -7.81 19.84 -30.87
N THR A 59 -6.89 20.08 -31.82
CA THR A 59 -5.79 19.14 -32.08
C THR A 59 -4.78 19.10 -30.93
N ALA A 60 -4.48 20.26 -30.32
CA ALA A 60 -3.60 20.32 -29.16
C ALA A 60 -4.20 19.57 -27.96
N GLU A 61 -5.49 19.76 -27.68
CA GLU A 61 -6.22 19.05 -26.64
C GLU A 61 -6.19 17.53 -26.87
N GLU A 62 -6.42 17.07 -28.09
CA GLU A 62 -6.37 15.64 -28.42
C GLU A 62 -4.98 15.04 -28.21
N THR A 63 -3.93 15.72 -28.66
CA THR A 63 -2.55 15.25 -28.47
C THR A 63 -2.15 15.23 -26.99
N VAL A 64 -2.55 16.23 -26.21
CA VAL A 64 -2.31 16.26 -24.76
C VAL A 64 -3.06 15.11 -24.07
N ALA A 65 -4.32 14.88 -24.42
CA ALA A 65 -5.11 13.78 -23.86
C ALA A 65 -4.48 12.40 -24.16
N GLN A 66 -4.02 12.16 -25.40
CA GLN A 66 -3.33 10.94 -25.77
C GLN A 66 -2.03 10.73 -24.99
N ASN A 67 -1.20 11.78 -24.87
CA ASN A 67 0.05 11.73 -24.11
C ASN A 67 -0.19 11.45 -22.62
N LEU A 68 -1.23 12.05 -22.03
CA LEU A 68 -1.60 11.80 -20.64
C LEU A 68 -2.01 10.35 -20.41
N LEU A 69 -2.86 9.80 -21.29
CA LEU A 69 -3.27 8.39 -21.23
C LEU A 69 -2.07 7.45 -21.36
N GLU A 70 -1.16 7.72 -22.29
CA GLU A 70 0.05 6.91 -22.45
C GLU A 70 0.89 6.97 -21.17
N ARG A 71 1.12 8.17 -20.62
CA ARG A 71 1.95 8.36 -19.42
C ARG A 71 1.32 7.69 -18.19
N GLU A 72 0.01 7.80 -18.03
CA GLU A 72 -0.72 7.10 -16.97
C GLU A 72 -0.54 5.58 -17.10
N SER A 73 -0.68 5.03 -18.32
CA SER A 73 -0.48 3.60 -18.54
C SER A 73 0.95 3.15 -18.21
N GLN A 74 1.96 3.97 -18.52
CA GLN A 74 3.36 3.71 -18.17
C GLN A 74 3.57 3.71 -16.66
N LEU A 75 3.00 4.69 -15.96
CA LEU A 75 3.06 4.79 -14.49
C LEU A 75 2.37 3.61 -13.82
N GLN A 76 1.21 3.19 -14.31
CA GLN A 76 0.52 2.01 -13.78
C GLN A 76 1.37 0.74 -13.97
N ARG A 77 2.06 0.59 -15.09
CA ARG A 77 2.99 -0.55 -15.31
C ARG A 77 4.22 -0.49 -14.41
N SER A 78 4.79 0.70 -14.16
CA SER A 78 5.93 0.82 -13.24
C SER A 78 5.51 0.57 -11.79
N LEU A 79 4.34 1.05 -11.37
CA LEU A 79 3.81 0.79 -10.02
C LEU A 79 3.51 -0.69 -9.79
N ARG A 80 2.98 -1.40 -10.79
CA ARG A 80 2.82 -2.87 -10.70
C ARG A 80 4.17 -3.56 -10.49
N ARG A 81 5.16 -3.25 -11.33
CA ARG A 81 6.50 -3.81 -11.21
C ARG A 81 7.17 -3.51 -9.86
N LEU A 82 6.98 -2.30 -9.32
CA LEU A 82 7.51 -1.97 -8.00
C LEU A 82 6.86 -2.80 -6.89
N ARG A 83 5.53 -2.98 -6.93
CA ARG A 83 4.84 -3.86 -5.97
C ARG A 83 5.30 -5.30 -6.09
N ASP A 84 5.45 -5.81 -7.30
CA ASP A 84 5.91 -7.19 -7.52
C ASP A 84 7.33 -7.39 -6.92
N LEU A 85 8.22 -6.40 -7.08
CA LEU A 85 9.56 -6.42 -6.50
C LEU A 85 9.57 -6.26 -4.96
N GLU A 86 8.67 -5.43 -4.42
CA GLU A 86 8.49 -5.29 -2.97
C GLU A 86 8.02 -6.61 -2.35
N GLU A 87 7.03 -7.28 -2.96
CA GLU A 87 6.56 -8.60 -2.53
C GLU A 87 7.66 -9.67 -2.63
N GLU A 88 8.47 -9.66 -3.70
CA GLU A 88 9.62 -10.57 -3.83
C GLU A 88 10.67 -10.35 -2.72
N LEU A 89 10.97 -9.10 -2.39
CA LEU A 89 11.91 -8.75 -1.34
C LEU A 89 11.40 -9.19 0.05
N GLU A 90 10.14 -8.91 0.37
CA GLU A 90 9.51 -9.34 1.63
C GLU A 90 9.54 -10.87 1.77
N LEU A 91 9.28 -11.60 0.69
CA LEU A 91 9.37 -13.06 0.69
C LEU A 91 10.81 -13.56 0.89
N GLU A 92 11.80 -12.87 0.34
CA GLU A 92 13.21 -13.23 0.52
C GLU A 92 13.66 -12.97 1.96
N GLU A 93 13.28 -11.84 2.55
CA GLU A 93 13.55 -11.52 3.96
C GLU A 93 12.95 -12.56 4.92
N LEU A 94 11.68 -12.95 4.71
CA LEU A 94 11.02 -13.98 5.51
C LEU A 94 11.69 -15.36 5.38
N ARG A 95 12.19 -15.69 4.18
CA ARG A 95 12.94 -16.93 3.94
C ARG A 95 14.29 -16.92 4.65
N GLU A 96 14.99 -15.79 4.64
CA GLU A 96 16.24 -15.63 5.39
C GLU A 96 16.00 -15.73 6.90
N GLU A 97 14.96 -15.09 7.42
CA GLU A 97 14.59 -15.16 8.84
C GLU A 97 14.25 -16.59 9.25
N SER A 98 13.43 -17.28 8.44
CA SER A 98 13.09 -18.69 8.70
C SER A 98 14.33 -19.58 8.70
N ARG A 99 15.26 -19.39 7.75
CA ARG A 99 16.53 -20.14 7.72
C ARG A 99 17.38 -19.88 8.98
N ARG A 100 17.45 -18.63 9.45
CA ARG A 100 18.18 -18.30 10.68
C ARG A 100 17.58 -18.99 11.90
N LEU A 101 16.25 -18.97 12.01
CA LEU A 101 15.55 -19.66 13.09
C LEU A 101 15.77 -21.18 13.04
N GLU A 102 15.73 -21.79 11.84
CA GLU A 102 16.04 -23.21 11.66
C GLU A 102 17.47 -23.53 12.14
N GLU A 103 18.47 -22.77 11.71
CA GLU A 103 19.85 -22.96 12.16
C GLU A 103 20.02 -22.79 13.68
N ASP A 104 19.29 -21.88 14.31
CA ASP A 104 19.34 -21.68 15.75
C ASP A 104 18.64 -22.81 16.51
N THR A 105 17.52 -23.34 15.99
CA THR A 105 16.86 -24.52 16.57
C THR A 105 17.70 -25.78 16.45
N GLU A 106 18.39 -25.99 15.33
CA GLU A 106 19.33 -27.11 15.16
C GLU A 106 20.51 -27.02 16.14
N ARG A 107 20.99 -25.81 16.43
CA ARG A 107 22.04 -25.58 17.45
C ARG A 107 21.55 -25.80 18.88
N GLU A 108 20.28 -25.52 19.18
CA GLU A 108 19.70 -25.72 20.51
C GLU A 108 19.34 -27.18 20.80
N ASP A 109 18.98 -27.99 19.79
CA ASP A 109 18.72 -29.44 19.96
C ASP A 109 19.98 -30.23 20.37
N ASP A 110 21.18 -29.70 20.10
CA ASP A 110 22.46 -30.26 20.56
C ASP A 110 22.76 -29.97 22.05
N ALA A 111 21.99 -29.10 22.73
CA ALA A 111 22.23 -28.66 24.11
C ALA A 111 21.23 -29.27 25.12
N VAL A 112 21.14 -30.61 25.16
CA VAL A 112 20.39 -31.48 26.11
C VAL A 112 19.80 -30.78 27.36
N PRO A 113 18.54 -30.28 27.29
CA PRO A 113 17.71 -29.97 28.47
C PRO A 113 17.08 -31.26 29.04
N SER A 114 17.08 -32.34 28.25
CA SER A 114 16.39 -33.60 28.52
C SER A 114 16.93 -34.32 29.76
N ALA A 115 18.25 -34.38 29.97
CA ALA A 115 18.83 -35.07 31.11
C ALA A 115 18.46 -34.40 32.45
N ALA A 116 18.47 -33.07 32.51
CA ALA A 116 18.06 -32.32 33.70
C ALA A 116 16.56 -32.53 33.99
N TYR A 117 15.72 -32.51 32.95
CA TYR A 117 14.29 -32.77 33.09
C TYR A 117 14.01 -34.20 33.57
N VAL A 118 14.69 -35.20 33.01
CA VAL A 118 14.53 -36.61 33.39
C VAL A 118 14.95 -36.82 34.84
N THR A 119 16.09 -36.26 35.27
CA THR A 119 16.55 -36.34 36.67
C THR A 119 15.56 -35.66 37.63
N GLN A 120 15.04 -34.48 37.26
CA GLN A 120 14.01 -33.78 38.04
C GLN A 120 12.71 -34.58 38.13
N LEU A 121 12.31 -35.27 37.04
CA LEU A 121 11.11 -36.09 37.01
C LEU A 121 11.27 -37.31 37.93
N TYR A 122 12.41 -38.00 37.89
CA TYR A 122 12.70 -39.10 38.80
C TYR A 122 12.66 -38.63 40.26
N TYR A 123 13.26 -37.49 40.59
CA TYR A 123 13.19 -36.93 41.94
C TYR A 123 11.75 -36.58 42.36
N LYS A 124 10.94 -35.99 41.47
CA LYS A 124 9.54 -35.66 41.80
C LYS A 124 8.71 -36.91 42.12
N ILE A 125 8.97 -38.02 41.43
CA ILE A 125 8.26 -39.29 41.60
C ILE A 125 8.77 -40.02 42.85
N SER A 126 10.08 -40.22 42.96
CA SER A 126 10.66 -41.07 44.02
C SER A 126 10.91 -40.31 45.32
N ARG A 127 11.11 -38.99 45.25
CA ARG A 127 11.61 -38.16 46.36
C ARG A 127 12.92 -38.65 46.97
N ILE A 128 13.74 -39.34 46.19
CA ILE A 128 15.05 -39.84 46.63
C ILE A 128 16.15 -38.93 46.09
N ASP A 129 17.03 -38.50 46.99
CA ASP A 129 18.30 -37.85 46.66
C ASP A 129 19.45 -38.85 46.86
N TRP A 130 20.30 -39.01 45.87
CA TRP A 130 21.34 -40.06 45.85
C TRP A 130 22.71 -39.49 46.26
N ASP A 131 23.47 -40.29 47.00
CA ASP A 131 24.87 -39.99 47.35
C ASP A 131 25.78 -40.37 46.17
N TYR A 132 26.15 -39.38 45.37
CA TYR A 132 26.99 -39.57 44.18
C TYR A 132 28.47 -39.86 44.49
N GLU A 133 28.89 -39.72 45.74
CA GLU A 133 30.26 -40.02 46.19
C GLU A 133 30.38 -41.45 46.74
N ALA A 134 29.28 -42.21 46.81
CA ALA A 134 29.27 -43.59 47.26
C ALA A 134 29.86 -44.57 46.23
N GLU A 135 30.29 -45.75 46.70
CA GLU A 135 30.80 -46.80 45.81
C GLU A 135 29.70 -47.29 44.85
N PRO A 136 30.00 -47.68 43.59
CA PRO A 136 28.97 -48.08 42.62
C PRO A 136 28.12 -49.29 43.03
N ALA A 137 28.65 -50.14 43.92
CA ALA A 137 27.92 -51.28 44.48
C ALA A 137 27.02 -50.89 45.65
N GLN A 138 27.17 -49.69 46.21
CA GLN A 138 26.42 -49.20 47.35
C GLN A 138 25.35 -48.20 46.89
N ILE A 139 24.09 -48.60 47.00
CA ILE A 139 22.94 -47.75 46.69
C ILE A 139 22.63 -46.95 47.95
N LYS A 140 23.06 -45.69 47.97
CA LYS A 140 23.01 -44.83 49.15
C LYS A 140 22.35 -43.50 48.85
N GLY A 141 21.45 -43.07 49.71
CA GLY A 141 20.69 -41.83 49.50
C GLY A 141 19.76 -41.50 50.67
N ILE A 142 18.90 -40.51 50.46
CA ILE A 142 17.90 -40.07 51.44
C ILE A 142 16.54 -39.99 50.74
N HIS A 143 15.54 -40.65 51.31
CA HIS A 143 14.15 -40.55 50.87
C HIS A 143 13.40 -39.47 51.66
N TYR A 144 12.77 -38.54 50.95
CA TYR A 144 11.99 -37.44 51.51
C TYR A 144 10.48 -37.68 51.32
N GLY A 145 9.88 -38.40 52.28
CA GLY A 145 8.44 -38.60 52.35
C GLY A 145 7.69 -37.46 53.07
N PRO A 146 6.37 -37.60 53.31
CA PRO A 146 5.62 -36.71 54.20
C PRO A 146 6.04 -36.81 55.68
N ASP A 147 6.75 -37.88 56.03
CA ASP A 147 7.30 -38.13 57.36
C ASP A 147 8.79 -37.71 57.45
N ILE A 148 9.45 -38.09 58.56
CA ILE A 148 10.88 -37.85 58.77
C ILE A 148 11.69 -38.53 57.65
N ALA A 149 12.66 -37.79 57.10
CA ALA A 149 13.54 -38.28 56.05
C ALA A 149 14.26 -39.58 56.45
N GLN A 150 14.27 -40.56 55.54
CA GLN A 150 14.79 -41.91 55.81
C GLN A 150 16.08 -42.16 55.01
N PRO A 151 17.17 -42.62 55.67
CA PRO A 151 18.39 -42.98 54.97
C PRO A 151 18.20 -44.31 54.22
N ILE A 152 18.74 -44.37 53.01
CA ILE A 152 18.86 -45.57 52.19
C ILE A 152 20.34 -45.93 52.17
N ASP A 153 20.66 -47.19 52.52
CA ASP A 153 22.00 -47.75 52.41
C ASP A 153 21.86 -49.26 52.12
N ILE A 154 22.09 -49.63 50.85
CA ILE A 154 21.90 -51.00 50.36
C ILE A 154 23.14 -51.42 49.59
N ASP A 155 23.73 -52.55 49.96
CA ASP A 155 24.76 -53.20 49.17
C ASP A 155 24.13 -54.00 48.02
N SER A 156 24.15 -53.43 46.82
CA SER A 156 23.57 -54.04 45.61
C SER A 156 24.23 -55.36 45.20
N SER A 157 25.44 -55.67 45.68
CA SER A 157 26.09 -56.96 45.41
C SER A 157 25.43 -58.13 46.14
N ARG A 158 24.69 -57.84 47.22
CA ARG A 158 24.04 -58.83 48.09
C ARG A 158 22.57 -59.03 47.80
N HIS A 159 22.01 -58.25 46.88
CA HIS A 159 20.59 -58.23 46.57
C HIS A 159 20.33 -58.33 45.07
N SER A 160 19.19 -58.92 44.69
CA SER A 160 18.78 -58.96 43.29
C SER A 160 18.25 -57.59 42.85
N ARG A 161 18.31 -57.29 41.55
CA ARG A 161 17.78 -56.03 40.99
C ARG A 161 16.28 -55.88 41.26
N CYS A 162 15.51 -56.97 41.21
CA CYS A 162 14.08 -56.92 41.52
C CYS A 162 13.84 -56.55 42.98
N PHE A 163 14.57 -57.17 43.91
CA PHE A 163 14.45 -56.85 45.33
C PHE A 163 14.77 -55.37 45.60
N VAL A 164 15.84 -54.85 45.00
CA VAL A 164 16.21 -53.43 45.15
C VAL A 164 15.11 -52.52 44.62
N SER A 165 14.60 -52.77 43.41
CA SER A 165 13.52 -51.97 42.83
C SER A 165 12.24 -52.03 43.67
N ASP A 166 11.82 -53.22 44.09
CA ASP A 166 10.61 -53.42 44.90
C ASP A 166 10.73 -52.70 46.25
N TYR A 167 11.90 -52.75 46.87
CA TYR A 167 12.19 -52.01 48.09
C TYR A 167 12.09 -50.51 47.87
N LEU A 168 12.74 -49.96 46.84
CA LEU A 168 12.72 -48.52 46.58
C LEU A 168 11.31 -48.02 46.25
N TRP A 169 10.54 -48.78 45.48
CA TRP A 169 9.16 -48.43 45.17
C TRP A 169 8.22 -48.55 46.37
N SER A 170 8.53 -49.42 47.34
CA SER A 170 7.75 -49.51 48.58
C SER A 170 7.85 -48.25 49.46
N LEU A 171 8.87 -47.41 49.26
CA LEU A 171 9.02 -46.13 49.96
C LEU A 171 8.09 -45.05 49.41
N VAL A 172 7.68 -45.16 48.14
CA VAL A 172 6.85 -44.16 47.46
C VAL A 172 5.39 -44.35 47.89
N PRO A 173 4.73 -43.33 48.48
CA PRO A 173 3.34 -43.45 48.89
C PRO A 173 2.40 -43.70 47.69
N THR A 174 1.49 -44.65 47.83
CA THR A 174 0.49 -45.00 46.80
C THR A 174 -0.91 -44.45 47.09
N ALA A 175 -1.06 -43.71 48.19
CA ALA A 175 -2.30 -43.00 48.53
C ALA A 175 -2.45 -41.73 47.67
N TRP A 176 -3.66 -41.49 47.18
CA TRP A 176 -4.03 -40.36 46.32
C TRP A 176 -4.84 -39.31 47.07
#